data_AF-A0A9Q8Y0V1-F1
#
_entry.id   AF-A0A9Q8Y0V1-F1
#
_cell.length_a   1.000
_cell.length_b   1.000
_cell.length_c   1.000
_cell.angle_alpha   90.00
_cell.angle_beta   90.00
_cell.angle_gamma   90.00
#
_symmetry.space_group_name_H-M   'P 1'
#
loop_
_entity.id
_entity.type
_entity.pdbx_description
1 polymer ?
#
loop_
_entity_poly.entity_id
_entity_poly.type
_entity_poly.pdbx_seq_one_letter_code
_entity_poly.pdbx_strand_id
1 'polypeptide(L)'
;MKSKKPMIGRQSYVYDKALADETLAEQVETNFLLIQDAWDHQNLKPVEHLYSEALYAKHQKMLTKMAQKGLLNHTHSIVIDGLSRLKQKNSSQFEIDISFVAIDFLVELNTQRIIKGNNMTRDAFKQRWTFITNGDKLKVAKIKELKI
;
A
#
# COMPACT_ATOMS: atom_id res chain seq x y z
N MET A 1 -24.25 13.26 27.09
CA MET A 1 -22.81 13.33 26.77
C MET A 1 -22.66 13.21 25.25
N LYS A 2 -22.18 14.25 24.55
CA LYS A 2 -21.91 14.16 23.11
C LYS A 2 -20.44 13.74 22.95
N SER A 3 -20.23 12.50 22.51
CA SER A 3 -18.91 11.98 22.13
C SER A 3 -18.34 12.86 21.01
N LYS A 4 -17.25 13.58 21.28
CA LYS A 4 -16.48 14.27 20.25
C LYS A 4 -15.73 13.20 19.45
N LYS A 5 -16.16 12.96 18.21
CA LYS A 5 -15.35 12.21 17.24
C LYS A 5 -14.00 12.92 17.13
N PRO A 6 -12.87 12.23 17.27
CA PRO A 6 -11.56 12.83 17.14
C PRO A 6 -11.41 13.36 15.71
N MET A 7 -11.11 14.65 15.58
CA MET A 7 -10.80 15.27 14.29
C MET A 7 -9.40 14.80 13.87
N ILE A 8 -9.34 14.10 12.75
CA ILE A 8 -8.09 13.73 12.08
C ILE A 8 -7.40 15.03 11.69
N GLY A 9 -6.26 15.33 12.33
CA GLY A 9 -5.46 16.51 12.00
C GLY A 9 -4.99 16.41 10.55
N ARG A 10 -5.34 17.41 9.73
CA ARG A 10 -4.76 17.59 8.39
C ARG A 10 -3.40 18.28 8.57
N GLN A 11 -2.31 17.54 8.47
CA GLN A 11 -1.04 18.16 8.10
C GLN A 11 -1.14 18.63 6.65
N SER A 12 -0.66 19.85 6.37
CA SER A 12 -0.58 20.44 5.03
C SER A 12 0.41 19.62 4.20
N TYR A 13 -0.13 18.86 3.24
CA TYR A 13 0.64 17.90 2.45
C TYR A 13 0.87 18.39 1.02
N VAL A 14 2.08 18.17 0.49
CA VAL A 14 2.49 18.57 -0.87
C VAL A 14 2.24 17.40 -1.82
N TYR A 15 1.38 17.59 -2.82
CA TYR A 15 1.15 16.61 -3.88
C TYR A 15 2.43 16.40 -4.71
N ASP A 16 2.86 15.15 -4.83
CA ASP A 16 3.91 14.77 -5.77
C ASP A 16 3.30 14.70 -7.19
N LYS A 17 4.11 14.97 -8.21
CA LYS A 17 3.67 15.06 -9.63
C LYS A 17 2.89 13.80 -10.05
N ALA A 18 1.80 13.96 -10.81
CA ALA A 18 1.09 12.85 -11.48
C ALA A 18 1.85 12.39 -12.74
N LEU A 19 1.68 11.12 -13.13
CA LEU A 19 2.19 10.65 -14.43
C LEU A 19 1.46 11.37 -15.56
N ALA A 20 2.15 11.62 -16.68
CA ALA A 20 1.53 12.22 -17.86
C ALA A 20 0.57 11.25 -18.58
N ASP A 21 0.77 9.94 -18.42
CA ASP A 21 -0.14 8.91 -18.91
C ASP A 21 -1.22 8.66 -17.84
N GLU A 22 -2.40 9.23 -18.06
CA GLU A 22 -3.54 9.13 -17.14
C GLU A 22 -4.08 7.71 -17.03
N THR A 23 -4.05 6.92 -18.12
CA THR A 23 -4.56 5.55 -18.10
C THR A 23 -3.66 4.67 -17.24
N LEU A 24 -2.34 4.83 -17.40
CA LEU A 24 -1.37 4.13 -16.56
C LEU A 24 -1.47 4.57 -15.10
N ALA A 25 -1.66 5.87 -14.84
CA ALA A 25 -1.84 6.39 -13.48
C ALA A 25 -3.04 5.73 -12.79
N GLU A 26 -4.21 5.75 -13.43
CA GLU A 26 -5.44 5.15 -12.88
C GLU A 26 -5.28 3.65 -12.58
N GLN A 27 -4.63 2.90 -13.48
CA GLN A 27 -4.37 1.47 -13.26
C GLN A 27 -3.43 1.24 -12.06
N VAL A 28 -2.38 2.05 -11.92
CA VAL A 28 -1.43 1.95 -10.81
C VAL A 28 -2.09 2.30 -9.49
N GLU A 29 -2.88 3.37 -9.43
CA GLU A 29 -3.61 3.77 -8.23
C GLU A 29 -4.66 2.72 -7.83
N THR A 30 -5.42 2.21 -8.80
CA THR A 30 -6.41 1.16 -8.58
C THR A 30 -5.76 -0.10 -8.02
N ASN A 31 -4.69 -0.59 -8.67
CA ASN A 31 -3.97 -1.77 -8.20
C ASN A 31 -3.34 -1.57 -6.82
N PHE A 32 -2.80 -0.37 -6.57
CA PHE A 32 -2.25 -0.01 -5.27
C PHE A 32 -3.31 -0.10 -4.18
N LEU A 33 -4.44 0.58 -4.34
CA LEU A 33 -5.51 0.61 -3.33
C LEU A 33 -6.13 -0.77 -3.09
N LEU A 34 -6.38 -1.56 -4.14
CA LEU A 34 -6.89 -2.93 -4.01
C LEU A 34 -5.92 -3.82 -3.22
N ILE A 35 -4.62 -3.72 -3.50
CA ILE A 35 -3.60 -4.50 -2.80
C ILE A 35 -3.50 -4.08 -1.33
N GLN A 36 -3.57 -2.78 -1.04
CA GLN A 36 -3.51 -2.28 0.33
C GLN A 36 -4.75 -2.69 1.14
N ASP A 37 -5.94 -2.62 0.55
CA ASP A 37 -7.18 -3.09 1.19
C ASP A 37 -7.12 -4.59 1.50
N ALA A 38 -6.66 -5.40 0.54
CA ALA A 38 -6.46 -6.83 0.73
C ALA A 38 -5.43 -7.16 1.83
N TRP A 39 -4.40 -6.31 1.96
CA TRP A 39 -3.40 -6.42 3.03
C TRP A 39 -3.97 -6.09 4.40
N ASP A 40 -4.73 -4.99 4.54
CA ASP A 40 -5.41 -4.56 5.77
C ASP A 40 -6.36 -5.65 6.31
N HIS A 41 -7.03 -6.36 5.40
CA HIS A 41 -7.92 -7.49 5.73
C HIS A 41 -7.21 -8.85 5.84
N GLN A 42 -5.87 -8.89 5.75
CA GLN A 42 -5.05 -10.11 5.74
C GLN A 42 -5.47 -11.17 4.71
N ASN A 43 -6.10 -10.77 3.60
CA ASN A 43 -6.62 -11.67 2.58
C ASN A 43 -6.24 -11.20 1.18
N LEU A 44 -5.11 -11.71 0.68
CA LEU A 44 -4.59 -11.36 -0.65
C LEU A 44 -5.26 -12.11 -1.80
N LYS A 45 -6.07 -13.14 -1.52
CA LYS A 45 -6.66 -14.01 -2.55
C LYS A 45 -7.46 -13.24 -3.62
N PRO A 46 -8.29 -12.22 -3.29
CA PRO A 46 -9.04 -11.47 -4.30
C PRO A 46 -8.13 -10.73 -5.29
N VAL A 47 -6.92 -10.35 -4.87
CA VAL A 47 -5.96 -9.55 -5.65
C VAL A 47 -4.79 -10.38 -6.16
N GLU A 48 -4.82 -11.71 -6.05
CA GLU A 48 -3.73 -12.60 -6.50
C GLU A 48 -3.32 -12.33 -7.96
N HIS A 49 -4.29 -12.02 -8.83
CA HIS A 49 -4.08 -11.71 -10.23
C HIS A 49 -3.24 -10.44 -10.47
N LEU A 50 -3.13 -9.55 -9.48
CA LEU A 50 -2.31 -8.33 -9.51
C LEU A 50 -0.87 -8.57 -9.05
N TYR A 51 -0.53 -9.77 -8.59
CA TYR A 51 0.81 -10.10 -8.11
C TYR A 51 1.59 -10.96 -9.10
N SER A 52 2.91 -10.86 -9.06
CA SER A 52 3.77 -11.97 -9.47
C SER A 52 3.68 -13.10 -8.44
N GLU A 53 3.83 -14.34 -8.89
CA GLU A 53 3.80 -15.53 -8.02
C GLU A 53 4.78 -15.42 -6.85
N ALA A 54 6.00 -14.94 -7.13
CA ALA A 54 7.05 -14.77 -6.13
C ALA A 54 6.70 -13.72 -5.06
N LEU A 55 6.12 -12.57 -5.46
CA LEU A 55 5.73 -11.54 -4.51
C LEU A 55 4.51 -11.98 -3.69
N TYR A 56 3.52 -12.61 -4.33
CA TYR A 56 2.35 -13.16 -3.65
C TYR A 56 2.74 -14.16 -2.57
N ALA A 57 3.56 -15.16 -2.91
CA ALA A 57 4.03 -16.17 -1.95
C ALA A 57 4.80 -15.54 -0.78
N LYS A 58 5.62 -14.53 -1.05
CA LYS A 58 6.36 -13.79 -0.02
C LYS A 58 5.39 -13.07 0.94
N HIS A 59 4.43 -12.31 0.41
CA HIS A 59 3.50 -11.53 1.23
C HIS A 59 2.53 -12.42 2.00
N GLN A 60 2.02 -13.50 1.39
CA GLN A 60 1.19 -14.49 2.08
C GLN A 60 1.93 -15.09 3.27
N LYS A 61 3.23 -15.44 3.11
CA LYS A 61 4.07 -15.94 4.20
C LYS A 61 4.26 -14.89 5.32
N MET A 62 4.32 -13.60 4.99
CA MET A 62 4.41 -12.53 5.99
C MET A 62 3.12 -12.43 6.80
N LEU A 63 1.96 -12.41 6.14
CA LEU A 63 0.65 -12.37 6.79
C LEU A 63 0.42 -13.60 7.67
N THR A 64 0.74 -14.80 7.18
CA THR A 64 0.63 -16.03 7.97
C THR A 64 1.51 -15.99 9.22
N LYS A 65 2.77 -15.53 9.10
CA LYS A 65 3.66 -15.37 10.27
C LYS A 65 3.15 -14.34 11.27
N MET A 66 2.50 -13.27 10.78
CA MET A 66 1.91 -12.24 11.63
C MET A 66 0.72 -12.79 12.41
N ALA A 67 -0.20 -13.48 11.72
CA ALA A 67 -1.35 -14.13 12.32
C ALA A 67 -0.94 -15.21 13.34
N GLN A 68 0.09 -16.02 13.06
CA GLN A 68 0.64 -17.01 14.00
C GLN A 68 1.18 -16.39 15.29
N LYS A 69 1.61 -15.13 15.25
CA LYS A 69 2.06 -14.38 16.43
C LYS A 69 0.90 -13.66 17.14
N GLY A 70 -0.33 -13.85 16.70
CA GLY A 70 -1.48 -13.12 17.24
C GLY A 70 -1.48 -11.64 16.85
N LEU A 71 -0.89 -11.27 15.72
CA LEU A 71 -0.72 -9.88 15.30
C LEU A 71 -1.53 -9.55 14.03
N LEU A 72 -1.99 -8.30 13.95
CA LEU A 72 -2.72 -7.75 12.81
C LEU A 72 -2.21 -6.35 12.50
N ASN A 73 -1.73 -6.14 11.27
CA ASN A 73 -1.34 -4.83 10.77
C ASN A 73 -2.54 -4.21 10.06
N HIS A 74 -2.83 -2.97 10.43
CA HIS A 74 -3.79 -2.12 9.77
C HIS A 74 -3.07 -1.05 8.98
N THR A 75 -3.42 -0.91 7.71
CA THR A 75 -2.97 0.15 6.83
C THR A 75 -4.17 0.66 6.04
N HIS A 76 -4.83 1.71 6.55
CA HIS A 76 -6.09 2.19 5.97
C HIS A 76 -6.15 3.71 5.87
N SER A 77 -7.28 4.20 5.35
CA SER A 77 -7.52 5.64 5.09
C SER A 77 -6.45 6.27 4.21
N ILE A 78 -5.95 5.47 3.26
CA ILE A 78 -4.89 5.81 2.32
C ILE A 78 -5.33 6.97 1.43
N VAL A 79 -4.43 7.94 1.24
CA VAL A 79 -4.54 8.98 0.23
C VAL A 79 -3.25 8.96 -0.58
N ILE A 80 -3.37 8.75 -1.90
CA ILE A 80 -2.23 8.81 -2.81
C ILE A 80 -1.92 10.28 -3.06
N ASP A 81 -0.67 10.66 -2.82
CA ASP A 81 -0.21 12.04 -2.97
C ASP A 81 0.49 12.26 -4.31
N GLY A 82 1.02 11.22 -4.94
CA GLY A 82 1.60 11.32 -6.27
C GLY A 82 2.30 10.07 -6.77
N LEU A 83 2.46 10.03 -8.09
CA LEU A 83 3.11 8.95 -8.83
C LEU A 83 4.30 9.51 -9.62
N SER A 84 5.50 9.12 -9.21
CA SER A 84 6.74 9.68 -9.77
C SER A 84 7.68 8.62 -10.33
N ARG A 85 8.71 9.08 -11.04
CA ARG A 85 9.84 8.24 -11.47
C ARG A 85 9.43 7.00 -12.29
N LEU A 86 8.52 7.17 -13.25
CA LEU A 86 8.26 6.16 -14.26
C LEU A 86 9.57 5.81 -14.98
N LYS A 87 10.09 4.61 -14.71
CA LYS A 87 11.38 4.14 -15.25
C LYS A 87 11.22 2.78 -15.90
N GLN A 88 11.36 2.72 -17.22
CA GLN A 88 11.46 1.45 -17.93
C GLN A 88 12.73 0.70 -17.53
N LYS A 89 12.60 -0.61 -17.25
CA LYS A 89 13.70 -1.51 -16.89
C LYS A 89 14.10 -2.41 -18.06
N ASN A 90 13.12 -2.89 -18.80
CA ASN A 90 13.23 -3.68 -20.03
C ASN A 90 11.87 -3.65 -20.74
N SER A 91 11.68 -4.40 -21.83
CA SER A 91 10.43 -4.36 -22.62
C SER A 91 9.15 -4.73 -21.86
N SER A 92 9.25 -5.45 -20.73
CA SER A 92 8.09 -5.94 -19.98
C SER A 92 8.05 -5.46 -18.53
N GLN A 93 8.94 -4.56 -18.11
CA GLN A 93 9.02 -4.09 -16.73
C GLN A 93 9.32 -2.60 -16.60
N PHE A 94 8.65 -1.97 -15.65
CA PHE A 94 8.90 -0.60 -15.24
C PHE A 94 8.79 -0.42 -13.72
N GLU A 95 9.31 0.70 -13.22
CA GLU A 95 9.21 1.11 -11.81
C GLU A 95 8.44 2.43 -11.71
N ILE A 96 7.62 2.58 -10.67
CA ILE A 96 6.99 3.84 -10.24
C ILE A 96 7.22 4.01 -8.74
N ASP A 97 7.47 5.24 -8.31
CA ASP A 97 7.47 5.62 -6.90
C ASP A 97 6.10 6.20 -6.54
N ILE A 98 5.42 5.59 -5.58
CA ILE A 98 4.10 5.96 -5.06
C ILE A 98 4.30 6.66 -3.72
N SER A 99 3.97 7.95 -3.66
CA SER A 99 3.93 8.73 -2.42
C SER A 99 2.50 8.73 -1.90
N PHE A 100 2.30 8.42 -0.62
CA PHE A 100 0.97 8.35 -0.01
C PHE A 100 1.02 8.61 1.49
N VAL A 101 -0.12 8.98 2.07
CA VAL A 101 -0.33 9.04 3.51
C VAL A 101 -1.33 7.97 3.94
N ALA A 102 -1.07 7.30 5.07
CA ALA A 102 -1.92 6.24 5.60
C ALA A 102 -1.93 6.23 7.12
N ILE A 103 -2.99 5.73 7.72
CA ILE A 103 -2.98 5.33 9.13
C ILE A 103 -2.41 3.92 9.17
N ASP A 104 -1.24 3.75 9.77
CA ASP A 104 -0.55 2.46 9.90
C ASP A 104 -0.28 2.11 11.37
N PHE A 105 -0.80 0.97 11.80
CA PHE A 105 -0.56 0.47 13.15
C PHE A 105 -0.64 -1.05 13.20
N LEU A 106 -0.11 -1.61 14.29
CA LEU A 106 -0.08 -3.03 14.54
C LEU A 106 -0.79 -3.28 15.86
N VAL A 107 -1.75 -4.21 15.86
CA VAL A 107 -2.50 -4.62 17.05
C VAL A 107 -2.23 -6.08 17.41
N GLU A 108 -2.40 -6.40 18.67
CA GLU A 108 -2.55 -7.78 19.14
C GLU A 108 -4.01 -8.23 18.96
N LEU A 109 -4.25 -9.37 18.31
CA LEU A 109 -5.58 -9.85 17.92
C LEU A 109 -6.53 -10.00 19.11
N ASN A 110 -6.05 -10.54 20.23
CA ASN A 110 -6.90 -10.87 21.37
C ASN A 110 -7.36 -9.65 22.16
N THR A 111 -6.49 -8.64 22.28
CA THR A 111 -6.76 -7.47 23.13
C THR A 111 -7.08 -6.21 22.33
N GLN A 112 -6.88 -6.24 21.01
CA GLN A 112 -6.94 -5.07 20.12
C GLN A 112 -5.99 -3.93 20.57
N ARG A 113 -5.02 -4.25 21.41
CA ARG A 113 -4.06 -3.27 21.91
C ARG A 113 -3.07 -2.93 20.82
N ILE A 114 -2.90 -1.64 20.56
CA ILE A 114 -1.86 -1.13 19.66
C ILE A 114 -0.50 -1.43 20.27
N ILE A 115 0.33 -2.16 19.52
CA ILE A 115 1.71 -2.50 19.90
C ILE A 115 2.74 -1.66 19.15
N LYS A 116 2.37 -1.08 18.01
CA LYS A 116 3.21 -0.19 17.21
C LYS A 116 2.34 0.72 16.35
N GLY A 117 2.82 1.94 16.07
CA GLY A 117 2.18 2.90 15.18
C GLY A 117 1.12 3.73 15.89
N ASN A 118 0.31 4.43 15.10
CA ASN A 118 -0.76 5.29 15.59
C ASN A 118 -2.02 5.07 14.74
N ASN A 119 -3.16 4.87 15.38
CA ASN A 119 -4.45 4.74 14.70
C ASN A 119 -5.21 6.08 14.52
N MET A 120 -4.61 7.20 14.94
CA MET A 120 -5.25 8.52 14.96
C MET A 120 -4.71 9.50 13.91
N THR A 121 -3.47 9.32 13.47
CA THR A 121 -2.80 10.21 12.52
C THR A 121 -2.33 9.43 11.32
N ARG A 122 -2.28 10.12 10.18
CA ARG A 122 -1.63 9.56 9.01
C ARG A 122 -0.14 9.84 9.07
N ASP A 123 0.65 8.83 8.72
CA ASP A 123 2.06 8.97 8.44
C ASP A 123 2.28 9.00 6.92
N ALA A 124 3.36 9.65 6.51
CA ALA A 124 3.78 9.72 5.12
C ALA A 124 4.64 8.51 4.76
N PHE A 125 4.42 7.98 3.56
CA PHE A 125 5.13 6.83 3.04
C PHE A 125 5.52 7.08 1.59
N LYS A 126 6.62 6.44 1.18
CA LYS A 126 6.99 6.34 -0.22
C LYS A 126 7.41 4.93 -0.54
N GLN A 127 6.82 4.34 -1.58
CA GLN A 127 7.14 2.99 -2.02
C GLN A 127 7.48 2.96 -3.50
N ARG A 128 8.55 2.24 -3.84
CA ARG A 128 8.87 1.88 -5.23
C ARG A 128 8.25 0.55 -5.58
N TRP A 129 7.35 0.56 -6.55
CA TRP A 129 6.70 -0.63 -7.09
C TRP A 129 7.31 -0.95 -8.45
N THR A 130 7.70 -2.20 -8.65
CA THR A 130 8.11 -2.73 -9.96
C THR A 130 6.94 -3.50 -10.54
N PHE A 131 6.51 -3.11 -11.72
CA PHE A 131 5.43 -3.75 -12.45
C PHE A 131 5.99 -4.61 -13.60
N ILE A 132 5.35 -5.74 -13.84
CA ILE A 132 5.48 -6.53 -15.06
C ILE A 132 4.24 -6.25 -15.91
N THR A 133 4.44 -6.00 -17.20
CA THR A 133 3.38 -5.80 -18.20
C THR A 133 3.61 -6.69 -19.41
N ASN A 134 2.52 -7.17 -19.99
CA ASN A 134 2.47 -7.82 -21.30
C ASN A 134 1.49 -7.11 -22.25
N GLY A 135 1.23 -5.82 -22.04
CA GLY A 135 0.18 -5.04 -22.70
C GLY A 135 -0.82 -4.53 -21.67
N ASP A 136 -1.97 -5.21 -21.56
CA ASP A 136 -3.14 -4.70 -20.82
C ASP A 136 -3.18 -5.04 -19.33
N LYS A 137 -2.32 -5.96 -18.86
CA LYS A 137 -2.34 -6.44 -17.47
C LYS A 137 -1.06 -6.07 -16.74
N LEU A 138 -1.21 -5.30 -15.66
CA LEU A 138 -0.13 -4.96 -14.75
C LEU A 138 -0.11 -5.93 -13.57
N LYS A 139 1.07 -6.51 -13.31
CA LYS A 139 1.35 -7.29 -12.11
C LYS A 139 2.47 -6.66 -11.31
N VAL A 140 2.32 -6.56 -10.00
CA VAL A 140 3.37 -6.10 -9.10
C VAL A 140 4.34 -7.23 -8.83
N ALA A 141 5.61 -7.01 -9.17
CA ALA A 141 6.67 -7.98 -9.00
C ALA A 141 7.55 -7.70 -7.78
N LYS A 142 7.64 -6.44 -7.36
CA LYS A 142 8.48 -6.02 -6.24
C LYS A 142 7.94 -4.74 -5.62
N ILE A 143 7.96 -4.69 -4.29
CA ILE A 143 7.67 -3.50 -3.50
C ILE A 143 8.88 -3.21 -2.62
N LYS A 144 9.31 -1.95 -2.60
CA LYS A 144 10.38 -1.45 -1.75
C LYS A 144 9.95 -0.14 -1.09
N GLU A 145 9.88 -0.11 0.23
CA GLU A 145 9.74 1.14 0.98
C GLU A 145 11.00 2.01 0.84
N LEU A 146 10.78 3.30 0.63
CA LEU A 146 11.81 4.33 0.52
C LEU A 146 11.79 5.19 1.78
N LYS A 147 12.95 5.61 2.23
CA LYS A 147 13.06 6.61 3.30
C LYS A 147 12.63 7.96 2.73
N ILE A 148 11.80 8.67 3.48
CA ILE A 148 11.40 10.06 3.25
C ILE A 148 11.95 10.95 4.36
#